data_AF-A0A931RQ43-F1
#
_entry.id   AF-A0A931RQ43-F1
#
_cell.length_a   1.000
_cell.length_b   1.000
_cell.length_c   1.000
_cell.angle_alpha   90.00
_cell.angle_beta   90.00
_cell.angle_gamma   90.00
#
_symmetry.space_group_name_H-M   'P 1'
#
loop_
_entity.id
_entity.type
_entity.pdbx_description
1 polymer ?
#
loop_
_entity_poly.entity_id
_entity_poly.type
_entity_poly.pdbx_seq_one_letter_code
_entity_poly.pdbx_strand_id
1 'polypeptide(L)'
;MEIRKIASALFIAAIIGLPIITMAAPPKQPPTGLSWDSLVAFVTGTLYTIGEAIIIVMLIIAAVMFMTAAGNPERVAAARQTVLYVIVGIVLLLIAASIFGVISSWIGVSTAS
;
A
#
# COMPACT_ATOMS: atom_id res chain seq x y z
N MET A 1 -14.97 10.67 20.45
CA MET A 1 -15.30 10.46 19.02
C MET A 1 -14.72 9.11 18.65
N GLU A 2 -15.56 8.08 18.65
CA GLU A 2 -15.16 6.66 18.59
C GLU A 2 -14.17 6.41 17.43
N ILE A 3 -12.99 5.87 17.72
CA ILE A 3 -11.97 5.48 16.71
C ILE A 3 -12.60 4.64 15.59
N ARG A 4 -13.67 3.92 15.90
CA ARG A 4 -14.53 3.18 14.96
C ARG A 4 -15.08 4.05 13.81
N LYS A 5 -15.39 5.33 14.05
CA LYS A 5 -15.89 6.29 13.04
C LYS A 5 -14.79 6.85 12.14
N ILE A 6 -13.58 7.07 12.67
CA ILE A 6 -12.43 7.53 11.88
C ILE A 6 -11.90 6.40 11.01
N ALA A 7 -11.83 5.17 11.55
CA ALA A 7 -11.44 3.99 10.78
C ALA A 7 -12.42 3.70 9.63
N SER A 8 -13.73 3.85 9.86
CA SER A 8 -14.73 3.70 8.79
C SER A 8 -14.73 4.85 7.80
N ALA A 9 -14.44 6.09 8.22
CA ALA A 9 -14.25 7.21 7.31
C ALA A 9 -13.00 7.04 6.43
N LEU A 10 -11.90 6.51 6.97
CA LEU A 10 -10.70 6.15 6.20
C LEU A 10 -10.94 4.98 5.26
N PHE A 11 -11.75 4.00 5.66
CA PHE A 11 -12.14 2.90 4.79
C PHE A 11 -12.95 3.40 3.58
N ILE A 12 -13.86 4.35 3.78
CA ILE A 12 -14.62 5.02 2.70
C ILE A 12 -13.69 5.89 1.84
N ALA A 13 -12.77 6.65 2.45
CA ALA A 13 -11.78 7.44 1.73
C ALA A 13 -10.79 6.56 0.94
N ALA A 14 -10.47 5.36 1.41
CA ALA A 14 -9.72 4.37 0.66
C ALA A 14 -10.55 3.86 -0.52
N ILE A 15 -11.82 3.47 -0.32
CA ILE A 15 -12.69 3.01 -1.42
C ILE A 15 -12.91 4.10 -2.49
N ILE A 16 -12.98 5.38 -2.10
CA ILE A 16 -13.14 6.51 -3.03
C ILE A 16 -11.78 6.98 -3.60
N GLY A 17 -10.68 6.84 -2.86
CA GLY A 17 -9.34 7.22 -3.30
C GLY A 17 -8.68 6.18 -4.21
N LEU A 18 -8.97 4.89 -4.02
CA LEU A 18 -8.52 3.79 -4.87
C LEU A 18 -8.85 4.01 -6.37
N PRO A 19 -10.07 4.43 -6.77
CA PRO A 19 -10.36 4.78 -8.16
C PRO A 19 -9.62 6.03 -8.64
N ILE A 20 -9.23 6.97 -7.77
CA ILE A 20 -8.48 8.16 -8.20
C ILE A 20 -6.99 7.83 -8.42
N ILE A 21 -6.39 6.97 -7.57
CA ILE A 21 -4.99 6.54 -7.71
C ILE A 21 -4.82 5.63 -8.94
N THR A 22 -5.78 4.73 -9.21
CA THR A 22 -5.75 3.89 -10.42
C THR A 22 -5.97 4.68 -11.72
N MET A 23 -6.66 5.84 -11.67
CA MET A 23 -6.87 6.69 -12.84
C MET A 23 -5.69 7.62 -13.16
N ALA A 24 -4.81 7.90 -12.18
CA ALA A 24 -3.56 8.64 -12.40
C ALA A 24 -2.39 7.73 -12.82
N ALA A 25 -2.49 6.43 -12.55
CA ALA A 25 -1.62 5.42 -13.13
C ALA A 25 -2.06 5.11 -14.58
N PRO A 26 -1.13 4.84 -15.52
CA PRO A 26 -1.53 4.30 -16.82
C PRO A 26 -2.43 3.08 -16.59
N PRO A 27 -3.56 2.94 -17.32
CA PRO A 27 -4.51 1.87 -17.07
C PRO A 27 -3.79 0.53 -17.25
N LYS A 28 -3.52 -0.17 -16.13
CA LYS A 28 -3.08 -1.57 -16.15
C LYS A 28 -4.27 -2.39 -16.63
N GLN A 29 -4.39 -2.46 -17.95
CA GLN A 29 -5.51 -3.13 -18.60
C GLN A 29 -5.50 -4.61 -18.21
N PRO A 30 -6.65 -5.18 -17.83
CA PRO A 30 -6.75 -6.62 -17.67
C PRO A 30 -6.34 -7.27 -18.99
N PRO A 31 -5.58 -8.38 -18.95
CA PRO A 31 -5.06 -8.97 -20.16
C PRO A 31 -6.16 -9.31 -21.16
N THR A 32 -6.10 -8.75 -22.36
CA THR A 32 -7.01 -9.11 -23.46
C THR A 32 -6.61 -10.44 -24.12
N GLY A 33 -5.65 -11.17 -23.53
CA GLY A 33 -5.26 -12.53 -23.89
C GLY A 33 -4.67 -13.28 -22.68
N LEU A 34 -4.89 -14.59 -22.61
CA LEU A 34 -4.34 -15.46 -21.55
C LEU A 34 -2.83 -15.71 -21.79
N SER A 35 -1.99 -14.73 -21.49
CA SER A 35 -0.53 -14.89 -21.51
C SER A 35 0.03 -14.82 -20.09
N TRP A 36 1.05 -15.63 -19.80
CA TRP A 36 1.65 -15.70 -18.47
C TRP A 36 2.18 -14.35 -17.98
N ASP A 37 2.77 -13.56 -18.87
CA ASP A 37 3.33 -12.24 -18.56
C ASP A 37 2.27 -11.25 -18.08
N SER A 38 1.12 -11.28 -18.74
CA SER A 38 0.01 -10.38 -18.46
C SER A 38 -0.69 -10.67 -17.13
N LEU A 39 -0.75 -11.95 -16.74
CA LEU A 39 -1.28 -12.36 -15.44
C LEU A 39 -0.33 -11.95 -14.31
N VAL A 40 0.98 -12.12 -14.51
CA VAL A 40 2.00 -11.67 -13.56
C VAL A 40 1.97 -10.16 -13.40
N ALA A 41 1.88 -9.39 -14.49
CA ALA A 41 1.80 -7.93 -14.47
C ALA A 41 0.54 -7.44 -13.74
N PHE A 42 -0.61 -8.05 -14.01
CA PHE A 42 -1.89 -7.71 -13.37
C PHE A 42 -1.87 -7.99 -11.87
N VAL A 43 -1.43 -9.19 -11.46
CA VAL A 43 -1.35 -9.59 -10.05
C VAL A 43 -0.36 -8.69 -9.30
N THR A 44 0.85 -8.53 -9.83
CA THR A 44 1.89 -7.71 -9.21
C THR A 44 1.42 -6.26 -9.08
N GLY A 45 0.85 -5.69 -10.14
CA GLY A 45 0.31 -4.33 -10.11
C GLY A 45 -0.79 -4.14 -9.07
N THR A 46 -1.72 -5.08 -8.99
CA THR A 46 -2.82 -5.02 -8.01
C THR A 46 -2.30 -5.11 -6.57
N LEU A 47 -1.31 -5.97 -6.32
CA LEU A 47 -0.70 -6.10 -4.99
C LEU A 47 0.02 -4.83 -4.54
N TYR A 48 0.75 -4.15 -5.44
CA TYR A 48 1.39 -2.87 -5.13
C TYR A 48 0.36 -1.80 -4.77
N THR A 49 -0.70 -1.66 -5.57
CA THR A 49 -1.77 -0.68 -5.30
C THR A 49 -2.42 -0.90 -3.93
N ILE A 50 -2.71 -2.15 -3.59
CA ILE A 50 -3.27 -2.50 -2.27
C ILE A 50 -2.26 -2.22 -1.16
N GLY A 51 -0.99 -2.59 -1.35
CA GLY A 51 0.08 -2.37 -0.37
C GLY A 51 0.28 -0.90 -0.03
N GLU A 52 0.36 -0.03 -1.04
CA GLU A 52 0.49 1.42 -0.86
C GLU A 52 -0.73 2.03 -0.15
N ALA A 53 -1.94 1.61 -0.51
CA ALA A 53 -3.16 2.07 0.15
C ALA A 53 -3.18 1.70 1.65
N ILE A 54 -2.77 0.49 2.00
CA ILE A 54 -2.68 0.04 3.40
C ILE A 54 -1.68 0.89 4.18
N ILE A 55 -0.53 1.19 3.59
CA ILE A 55 0.51 2.02 4.22
C ILE A 55 -0.04 3.40 4.57
N ILE A 56 -0.77 4.04 3.66
CA ILE A 56 -1.37 5.36 3.90
C ILE A 56 -2.36 5.31 5.07
N VAL A 57 -3.21 4.28 5.11
CA VAL A 57 -4.18 4.11 6.21
C VAL A 57 -3.48 3.91 7.56
N MET A 58 -2.46 3.04 7.60
CA MET A 58 -1.68 2.77 8.82
C MET A 58 -0.91 4.00 9.29
N LEU A 59 -0.42 4.83 8.37
CA LEU A 59 0.25 6.09 8.67
C LEU A 59 -0.70 7.09 9.34
N ILE A 60 -1.94 7.20 8.86
CA ILE A 60 -2.94 8.08 9.47
C ILE A 60 -3.34 7.56 10.86
N ILE A 61 -3.53 6.25 11.02
CA ILE A 61 -3.82 5.64 12.33
C ILE A 61 -2.69 5.93 13.32
N ALA A 62 -1.43 5.76 12.89
CA ALA A 62 -0.28 6.06 13.72
C ALA A 62 -0.23 7.55 14.15
N ALA A 63 -0.52 8.47 13.22
CA ALA A 63 -0.56 9.90 13.49
C ALA A 63 -1.66 10.27 14.50
N VAL A 64 -2.88 9.74 14.32
CA VAL A 64 -3.98 9.97 15.27
C VAL A 64 -3.66 9.39 16.63
N MET A 65 -3.07 8.19 16.69
CA MET A 65 -2.68 7.55 17.94
C MET A 65 -1.60 8.35 18.67
N PHE A 66 -0.65 8.94 17.93
CA PHE A 66 0.38 9.81 18.51
C PHE A 66 -0.20 11.12 19.06
N MET A 67 -1.10 11.78 18.30
CA MET A 67 -1.76 13.01 18.74
C MET A 67 -2.69 12.80 19.95
N THR A 68 -3.37 11.65 20.02
CA THR A 68 -4.34 11.35 21.09
C THR A 68 -3.70 10.69 22.31
N ALA A 69 -2.41 10.38 22.29
CA ALA A 69 -1.71 9.75 23.41
C ALA A 69 -1.63 10.65 24.66
N ALA A 70 -1.78 11.98 24.51
CA ALA A 70 -1.89 12.96 25.61
C ALA A 70 -0.82 12.80 26.73
N GLY A 71 0.38 12.32 26.38
CA GLY A 71 1.47 12.10 27.33
C GLY A 71 1.43 10.75 28.08
N ASN A 72 0.47 9.87 27.82
CA ASN A 72 0.47 8.51 28.37
C ASN A 72 1.61 7.69 27.72
N PRO A 73 2.60 7.23 28.50
CA PRO A 73 3.79 6.56 27.97
C PRO A 73 3.47 5.26 27.22
N GLU A 74 2.43 4.54 27.63
CA GLU A 74 2.02 3.28 27.00
C GLU A 74 1.44 3.51 25.60
N ARG A 75 0.60 4.54 25.45
CA ARG A 75 0.03 4.92 24.14
C ARG A 75 1.06 5.53 23.20
N VAL A 76 2.02 6.28 23.74
CA VAL A 76 3.16 6.79 22.95
C VAL A 76 4.05 5.65 22.46
N ALA A 77 4.32 4.65 23.30
CA ALA A 77 5.10 3.47 22.91
C ALA A 77 4.41 2.68 21.79
N ALA A 78 3.09 2.43 21.94
CA ALA A 78 2.30 1.79 20.89
C ALA A 78 2.33 2.58 19.57
N ALA A 79 2.19 3.92 19.63
CA ALA A 79 2.22 4.77 18.44
C ALA A 79 3.55 4.68 17.69
N ARG A 80 4.67 4.66 18.44
CA ARG A 80 6.01 4.49 17.87
C ARG A 80 6.17 3.13 17.20
N GLN A 81 5.67 2.06 17.81
CA GLN A 81 5.67 0.73 17.17
C GLN A 81 4.87 0.73 15.87
N THR A 82 3.69 1.34 15.85
CA THR A 82 2.90 1.45 14.62
C THR A 82 3.64 2.21 13.52
N VAL A 83 4.31 3.32 13.86
CA VAL A 83 5.14 4.06 12.89
C VAL A 83 6.29 3.19 12.37
N LEU A 84 6.94 2.41 13.23
CA LEU A 84 8.00 1.48 12.79
C LEU A 84 7.47 0.44 11.80
N TYR A 85 6.29 -0.13 12.05
CA TYR A 85 5.67 -1.08 11.11
C TYR A 85 5.34 -0.42 9.76
N VAL A 86 4.89 0.82 9.76
CA VAL A 86 4.66 1.59 8.52
C VAL A 86 5.97 1.77 7.75
N ILE A 87 7.05 2.16 8.43
CA ILE A 87 8.37 2.33 7.81
C ILE A 87 8.86 1.00 7.23
N VAL A 88 8.75 -0.09 7.97
CA VAL A 88 9.12 -1.44 7.49
C VAL A 88 8.30 -1.82 6.27
N GLY A 89 6.99 -1.55 6.26
CA GLY A 89 6.12 -1.80 5.10
C GLY A 89 6.56 -1.06 3.85
N ILE A 90 6.92 0.23 3.97
CA ILE A 90 7.44 1.03 2.86
C ILE A 90 8.75 0.45 2.33
N VAL A 91 9.69 0.14 3.23
CA VAL A 91 10.98 -0.45 2.86
C VAL A 91 10.80 -1.79 2.15
N LEU A 92 9.87 -2.64 2.62
CA LEU A 92 9.58 -3.92 1.98
C LEU A 92 9.01 -3.76 0.55
N LEU A 93 8.12 -2.79 0.32
CA LEU A 93 7.62 -2.52 -1.03
C LEU A 93 8.73 -2.08 -1.98
N LEU A 94 9.64 -1.21 -1.51
CA LEU A 94 10.78 -0.76 -2.31
C LEU A 94 11.73 -1.92 -2.67
N ILE A 95 12.03 -2.78 -1.69
CA ILE A 95 12.87 -3.96 -1.91
C ILE A 95 12.19 -4.94 -2.88
N ALA A 96 10.89 -5.17 -2.71
CA ALA A 96 10.13 -6.01 -3.62
C ALA A 96 10.28 -5.49 -5.06
N ALA A 97 10.10 -4.19 -5.29
CA ALA A 97 10.17 -3.61 -6.64
C ALA A 97 11.54 -3.83 -7.28
N SER A 98 12.61 -3.66 -6.50
CA SER A 98 13.97 -3.91 -6.94
C SER A 98 14.21 -5.37 -7.30
N ILE A 99 13.75 -6.31 -6.48
CA ILE A 99 13.92 -7.75 -6.73
C ILE A 99 13.11 -8.19 -7.95
N PHE A 100 11.86 -7.75 -8.07
CA PHE A 100 11.02 -8.04 -9.23
C PHE A 100 11.65 -7.55 -10.53
N GLY A 101 12.22 -6.34 -10.55
CA GLY A 101 12.92 -5.80 -11.72
C GLY A 101 14.17 -6.60 -12.12
N VAL A 102 14.92 -7.12 -11.14
CA VAL A 102 16.06 -8.00 -11.43
C VAL A 102 15.54 -9.33 -11.98
N ILE A 103 14.60 -9.99 -11.30
CA ILE A 103 14.08 -11.30 -11.71
C ILE A 103 13.49 -11.23 -13.13
N SER A 104 12.67 -10.22 -13.43
CA SER A 104 12.03 -10.04 -14.74
C SER A 104 13.05 -9.89 -15.87
N SER A 105 14.20 -9.28 -15.60
CA SER A 105 15.30 -9.16 -16.58
C SER A 105 15.95 -10.49 -16.95
N TRP A 106 15.99 -11.46 -16.02
CA TRP A 106 16.57 -12.79 -16.26
C TRP A 106 15.58 -13.74 -16.94
N ILE A 107 14.28 -13.60 -16.64
CA ILE A 107 13.23 -14.49 -17.18
C ILE A 107 12.58 -13.98 -18.47
N GLY A 108 13.04 -12.85 -19.02
CA GLY A 108 12.52 -12.28 -20.27
C GLY A 108 11.07 -11.78 -20.19
N VAL A 109 10.51 -11.70 -18.98
CA VAL A 109 9.17 -11.14 -18.73
C VAL A 109 9.30 -9.61 -18.77
N SER A 110 9.12 -9.02 -19.95
CA SER A 110 9.09 -7.57 -20.12
C SER A 110 7.78 -7.01 -19.60
N THR A 111 7.71 -6.71 -18.30
CA THR A 111 6.68 -5.84 -17.70
C THR A 111 6.92 -4.38 -18.09
N ALA A 112 7.04 -4.11 -19.39
CA ALA A 112 7.19 -2.76 -19.92
C ALA A 112 5.81 -2.24 -20.32
N SER A 113 5.07 -1.73 -19.33
CA SER A 113 4.08 -0.65 -19.40
C SER A 113 3.35 -0.52 -18.07
#